data_AF-A0A8I2BBL0-F1
#
_entry.id   AF-A0A8I2BBL0-F1
#
_cell.length_a   1.000
_cell.length_b   1.000
_cell.length_c   1.000
_cell.angle_alpha   90.00
_cell.angle_beta   90.00
_cell.angle_gamma   90.00
#
_symmetry.space_group_name_H-M   'P 1'
#
loop_
_entity.id
_entity.type
_entity.pdbx_description
1 polymer ?
#
loop_
_entity_poly.entity_id
_entity_poly.type
_entity_poly.pdbx_seq_one_letter_code
_entity_poly.pdbx_strand_id
1 'polypeptide(L)'
;MSNIIGFSKAVFGKEKISMSNQGTDCFLELLEMAAAEKNLTNNQRKLIGFLKDCMEENLAAPGTASFNIDEMPWSKDTLSEDVVFMMEIIEKAKTIEVAGKLDYRPDLRIVSPWLDQFSSMIWKLDKDYLYGKEEKELVKHGIEAIRTVLYGKNSSAKKRLLFYLDQYLDPFYQNDLTELYEPLKKLLQEVMISDNEADVIEEARHLLEAYMEME
;
A
#
# COMPACT_ATOMS: atom_id res chain seq x y z
N MET A 1 -17.40 9.63 -11.71
CA MET A 1 -16.10 9.04 -11.32
C MET A 1 -16.22 8.56 -9.88
N SER A 2 -15.50 7.51 -9.54
CA SER A 2 -15.46 6.92 -8.20
C SER A 2 -14.01 6.81 -7.77
N ASN A 3 -13.72 7.10 -6.50
CA ASN A 3 -12.41 6.81 -5.93
C ASN A 3 -12.35 5.35 -5.50
N ILE A 4 -11.17 4.75 -5.66
CA ILE A 4 -10.91 3.35 -5.35
C ILE A 4 -9.78 3.28 -4.34
N ILE A 5 -10.03 2.64 -3.20
CA ILE A 5 -9.00 2.28 -2.22
C ILE A 5 -8.79 0.77 -2.30
N GLY A 6 -7.56 0.33 -2.54
CA GLY A 6 -7.25 -1.04 -2.90
C GLY A 6 -5.93 -1.54 -2.31
N PHE A 7 -5.41 -2.61 -2.91
CA PHE A 7 -4.01 -3.00 -2.81
C PHE A 7 -3.39 -2.99 -4.19
N SER A 8 -2.12 -2.59 -4.28
CA SER A 8 -1.35 -2.67 -5.52
C SER A 8 -0.90 -4.11 -5.79
N LYS A 9 -0.53 -4.83 -4.71
CA LYS A 9 0.09 -6.16 -4.81
C LYS A 9 -0.92 -7.27 -5.04
N ALA A 10 -0.57 -8.20 -5.92
CA ALA A 10 -1.42 -9.32 -6.32
C ALA A 10 -1.73 -10.27 -5.15
N VAL A 11 -0.81 -10.41 -4.19
CA VAL A 11 -0.97 -11.25 -2.99
C VAL A 11 -2.23 -10.91 -2.18
N PHE A 12 -2.64 -9.63 -2.18
CA PHE A 12 -3.81 -9.18 -1.43
C PHE A 12 -5.13 -9.36 -2.21
N GLY A 13 -5.05 -9.80 -3.47
CA GLY A 13 -6.19 -10.05 -4.34
C GLY A 13 -6.83 -8.77 -4.89
N LYS A 14 -8.10 -8.87 -5.28
CA LYS A 14 -8.87 -7.79 -5.93
C LYS A 14 -9.78 -7.02 -4.97
N GLU A 15 -9.51 -7.10 -3.68
CA GLU A 15 -10.33 -6.39 -2.69
C GLU A 15 -10.16 -4.88 -2.87
N LYS A 16 -11.29 -4.17 -2.88
CA LYS A 16 -11.31 -2.72 -3.06
C LYS A 16 -12.55 -2.09 -2.46
N ILE A 17 -12.41 -0.86 -2.03
CA ILE A 17 -13.50 0.02 -1.60
C ILE A 17 -13.73 1.01 -2.74
N SER A 18 -14.96 1.11 -3.21
CA SER A 18 -15.34 2.06 -4.27
C SER A 18 -16.33 3.07 -3.70
N MET A 19 -15.97 4.34 -3.75
CA MET A 19 -16.77 5.43 -3.18
C MET A 19 -17.03 6.53 -4.21
N SER A 20 -18.13 7.28 -4.03
CA SER A 20 -18.32 8.55 -4.74
C SER A 20 -17.34 9.59 -4.21
N ASN A 21 -17.13 10.70 -4.93
CA ASN A 21 -16.24 11.77 -4.48
C ASN A 21 -16.66 12.29 -3.10
N GLN A 22 -17.93 12.62 -2.91
CA GLN A 22 -18.49 13.05 -1.62
C GLN A 22 -18.39 11.98 -0.52
N GLY A 23 -18.56 10.70 -0.89
CA GLY A 23 -18.37 9.59 0.05
C GLY A 23 -16.93 9.47 0.50
N THR A 24 -15.98 9.76 -0.39
CA THR A 24 -14.54 9.74 -0.10
C THR A 24 -14.15 10.90 0.81
N ASP A 25 -14.66 12.11 0.54
CA ASP A 25 -14.45 13.27 1.42
C ASP A 25 -14.93 12.97 2.83
N CYS A 26 -16.17 12.49 2.96
CA CYS A 26 -16.75 12.13 4.25
C CYS A 26 -15.95 11.01 4.96
N PHE A 27 -15.49 10.01 4.22
CA PHE A 27 -14.66 8.94 4.76
C PHE A 27 -13.32 9.46 5.32
N LEU A 28 -12.61 10.31 4.57
CA LEU A 28 -11.31 10.85 4.97
C LEU A 28 -11.42 11.87 6.10
N GLU A 29 -12.43 12.76 6.06
CA GLU A 29 -12.69 13.75 7.12
C GLU A 29 -12.97 13.06 8.46
N LEU A 30 -13.76 11.99 8.48
CA LEU A 30 -14.03 11.24 9.71
C LEU A 30 -12.75 10.63 10.32
N LEU A 31 -11.82 10.14 9.48
CA LEU A 31 -10.53 9.62 9.93
C LEU A 31 -9.63 10.73 10.49
N GLU A 32 -9.56 11.88 9.81
CA GLU A 32 -8.81 13.05 10.29
C GLU A 32 -9.35 13.54 11.64
N MET A 33 -10.69 13.69 11.76
CA MET A 33 -11.35 14.15 12.99
C MET A 33 -11.16 13.17 14.15
N ALA A 34 -11.14 11.87 13.88
CA ALA A 34 -10.85 10.86 14.88
C ALA A 34 -9.40 10.96 15.41
N ALA A 35 -8.46 11.38 14.57
CA ALA A 35 -7.04 11.49 14.90
C ALA A 35 -6.63 12.81 15.58
N ALA A 36 -7.41 13.88 15.42
CA ALA A 36 -7.05 15.26 15.81
C ALA A 36 -6.66 15.47 17.29
N GLU A 37 -7.08 14.59 18.20
CA GLU A 37 -6.88 14.72 19.65
C GLU A 37 -5.79 13.82 20.22
N LYS A 38 -5.12 13.01 19.39
CA LYS A 38 -4.12 12.04 19.85
C LYS A 38 -2.71 12.62 19.82
N ASN A 39 -1.90 12.22 20.82
CA ASN A 39 -0.45 12.40 20.77
C ASN A 39 0.16 11.37 19.80
N LEU A 40 0.34 11.79 18.55
CA LEU A 40 0.82 10.91 17.48
C LEU A 40 2.35 10.74 17.52
N THR A 41 2.81 9.51 17.31
CA THR A 41 4.21 9.27 16.94
C THR A 41 4.53 9.90 15.58
N ASN A 42 5.81 9.99 15.23
CA ASN A 42 6.20 10.51 13.92
C ASN A 42 5.67 9.67 12.75
N ASN A 43 5.54 8.35 12.91
CA ASN A 43 5.01 7.47 11.86
C ASN A 43 3.49 7.59 11.76
N GLN A 44 2.77 7.62 12.88
CA GLN A 44 1.32 7.84 12.89
C GLN A 44 0.95 9.21 12.29
N ARG A 45 1.74 10.25 12.55
CA ARG A 45 1.54 11.57 11.91
C ARG A 45 1.68 11.50 10.39
N LYS A 46 2.60 10.69 9.86
CA LYS A 46 2.75 10.49 8.41
C LYS A 46 1.57 9.75 7.82
N LEU A 47 1.04 8.73 8.50
CA LEU A 47 -0.15 8.00 8.05
C LEU A 47 -1.37 8.92 7.95
N ILE A 48 -1.62 9.73 8.99
CA ILE A 48 -2.72 10.72 8.97
C ILE A 48 -2.46 11.82 7.94
N GLY A 49 -1.21 12.28 7.81
CA GLY A 49 -0.80 13.25 6.79
C GLY A 49 -1.09 12.75 5.37
N PHE A 50 -0.76 11.49 5.08
CA PHE A 50 -1.07 10.87 3.79
C PHE A 50 -2.57 10.88 3.49
N LEU A 51 -3.42 10.49 4.45
CA LEU A 51 -4.88 10.51 4.27
C LEU A 51 -5.41 11.93 4.04
N LYS A 52 -4.81 12.92 4.71
CA LYS A 52 -5.12 14.33 4.52
C LYS A 52 -4.73 14.81 3.12
N ASP A 53 -3.54 14.45 2.65
CA ASP A 53 -3.08 14.79 1.30
C ASP A 53 -4.05 14.22 0.25
N CYS A 54 -4.49 12.96 0.39
CA CYS A 54 -5.52 12.38 -0.47
C CYS A 54 -6.85 13.17 -0.43
N MET A 55 -7.25 13.66 0.74
CA MET A 55 -8.46 14.46 0.89
C MET A 55 -8.32 15.80 0.17
N GLU A 56 -7.20 16.50 0.36
CA GLU A 56 -6.90 17.76 -0.31
C GLU A 56 -6.84 17.60 -1.83
N GLU A 57 -6.30 16.48 -2.32
CA GLU A 57 -6.33 16.12 -3.74
C GLU A 57 -7.76 15.92 -4.27
N ASN A 58 -8.64 15.21 -3.55
CA ASN A 58 -10.04 15.03 -3.97
C ASN A 58 -10.81 16.36 -4.02
N LEU A 59 -10.52 17.27 -3.08
CA LEU A 59 -11.12 18.61 -3.04
C LEU A 59 -10.65 19.47 -4.22
N ALA A 60 -9.37 19.39 -4.58
CA ALA A 60 -8.80 20.11 -5.71
C ALA A 60 -9.24 19.52 -7.07
N ALA A 61 -9.31 18.19 -7.16
CA ALA A 61 -9.64 17.44 -8.37
C ALA A 61 -10.52 16.22 -8.03
N PRO A 62 -11.86 16.35 -8.08
CA PRO A 62 -12.75 15.28 -7.64
C PRO A 62 -12.56 13.98 -8.44
N GLY A 63 -12.24 12.90 -7.73
CA GLY A 63 -12.00 11.58 -8.33
C GLY A 63 -10.52 11.19 -8.44
N THR A 64 -9.60 11.95 -7.84
CA THR A 64 -8.15 11.65 -7.85
C THR A 64 -7.62 11.07 -6.54
N ALA A 65 -8.47 10.87 -5.53
CA ALA A 65 -8.05 10.37 -4.21
C ALA A 65 -8.07 8.83 -4.10
N SER A 66 -7.78 8.15 -5.21
CA SER A 66 -7.60 6.70 -5.21
C SER A 66 -6.18 6.37 -4.75
N PHE A 67 -6.03 5.36 -3.90
CA PHE A 67 -4.71 4.94 -3.41
C PHE A 67 -4.72 3.47 -3.00
N ASN A 68 -3.53 2.87 -2.92
CA ASN A 68 -3.37 1.52 -2.39
C ASN A 68 -2.92 1.53 -0.93
N ILE A 69 -3.46 0.63 -0.12
CA ILE A 69 -3.16 0.56 1.31
C ILE A 69 -1.70 0.25 1.57
N ASP A 70 -1.09 -0.61 0.76
CA ASP A 70 0.33 -0.97 0.83
C ASP A 70 1.29 0.14 0.37
N GLU A 71 0.77 1.23 -0.22
CA GLU A 71 1.55 2.43 -0.57
C GLU A 71 1.53 3.50 0.52
N MET A 72 0.62 3.40 1.50
CA MET A 72 0.62 4.30 2.65
C MET A 72 1.99 4.24 3.37
N PRO A 73 2.42 5.31 4.08
CA PRO A 73 3.77 5.43 4.62
C PRO A 73 4.01 4.58 5.89
N TRP A 74 3.72 3.28 5.81
CA TRP A 74 3.97 2.30 6.86
C TRP A 74 5.46 2.16 7.15
N SER A 75 5.76 1.83 8.40
CA SER A 75 7.11 1.54 8.86
C SER A 75 7.19 0.10 9.32
N LYS A 76 8.12 -0.68 8.76
CA LYS A 76 8.38 -2.07 9.16
C LYS A 76 8.66 -2.20 10.66
N ASP A 77 9.33 -1.20 11.23
CA ASP A 77 9.74 -1.19 12.64
C ASP A 77 8.58 -0.90 13.60
N THR A 78 7.48 -0.33 13.12
CA THR A 78 6.33 0.10 13.94
C THR A 78 4.99 -0.41 13.40
N LEU A 79 5.01 -1.38 12.47
CA LEU A 79 3.82 -1.80 11.74
C LEU A 79 2.72 -2.26 12.70
N SER A 80 3.06 -3.07 13.70
CA SER A 80 2.08 -3.60 14.65
C SER A 80 1.43 -2.48 15.47
N GLU A 81 2.21 -1.52 15.97
CA GLU A 81 1.69 -0.36 16.69
C GLU A 81 0.85 0.55 15.78
N ASP A 82 1.29 0.76 14.54
CA ASP A 82 0.63 1.62 13.56
C ASP A 82 -0.70 1.00 13.07
N VAL A 83 -0.77 -0.33 12.88
CA VAL A 83 -2.00 -1.05 12.57
C VAL A 83 -3.00 -0.93 13.72
N VAL A 84 -2.57 -1.18 14.96
CA VAL A 84 -3.45 -1.02 16.14
C VAL A 84 -3.96 0.41 16.24
N PHE A 85 -3.08 1.39 16.04
CA PHE A 85 -3.47 2.81 15.99
C PHE A 85 -4.55 3.08 14.94
N MET A 86 -4.38 2.56 13.72
CA MET A 86 -5.37 2.73 12.64
C MET A 86 -6.71 2.09 12.99
N MET A 87 -6.72 0.89 13.60
CA MET A 87 -7.96 0.27 14.07
C MET A 87 -8.68 1.17 15.09
N GLU A 88 -7.96 1.74 16.06
CA GLU A 88 -8.55 2.65 17.04
C GLU A 88 -9.14 3.91 16.41
N ILE A 89 -8.46 4.49 15.41
CA ILE A 89 -8.95 5.66 14.67
C ILE A 89 -10.21 5.31 13.89
N ILE A 90 -10.22 4.17 13.20
CA ILE A 90 -11.36 3.74 12.38
C ILE A 90 -12.58 3.44 13.25
N GLU A 91 -12.40 2.76 14.40
CA GLU A 91 -13.49 2.57 15.36
C GLU A 91 -14.02 3.90 15.91
N LYS A 92 -13.13 4.83 16.25
CA LYS A 92 -13.54 6.17 16.73
C LYS A 92 -14.27 6.96 15.64
N ALA A 93 -13.88 6.84 14.38
CA ALA A 93 -14.50 7.51 13.23
C ALA A 93 -15.97 7.11 13.03
N LYS A 94 -16.37 5.91 13.48
CA LYS A 94 -17.77 5.44 13.44
C LYS A 94 -18.67 6.02 14.53
N THR A 95 -18.14 6.85 15.43
CA THR A 95 -18.91 7.39 16.56
C THR A 95 -19.68 8.65 16.21
N ILE A 96 -20.82 8.85 16.88
CA ILE A 96 -21.61 10.10 16.77
C ILE A 96 -20.80 11.31 17.27
N GLU A 97 -19.90 11.09 18.23
CA GLU A 97 -19.01 12.14 18.75
C GLU A 97 -18.14 12.73 17.64
N VAL A 98 -17.48 11.89 16.83
CA VAL A 98 -16.65 12.34 15.70
C VAL A 98 -17.52 12.94 14.61
N ALA A 99 -18.59 12.26 14.22
CA ALA A 99 -19.52 12.75 13.20
C ALA A 99 -20.12 14.13 13.56
N GLY A 100 -20.34 14.40 14.85
CA GLY A 100 -20.87 15.66 15.34
C GLY A 100 -19.89 16.84 15.26
N LYS A 101 -18.61 16.60 14.93
CA LYS A 101 -17.61 17.65 14.71
C LYS A 101 -17.65 18.24 13.30
N LEU A 102 -18.30 17.55 12.36
CA LEU A 102 -18.47 18.00 10.97
C LEU A 102 -19.59 19.05 10.88
N ASP A 103 -19.52 19.92 9.88
CA ASP A 103 -20.55 20.95 9.60
C ASP A 103 -21.79 20.39 8.87
N TYR A 104 -21.75 19.11 8.50
CA TYR A 104 -22.86 18.31 8.01
C TYR A 104 -23.05 17.04 8.83
N ARG A 105 -24.17 16.33 8.59
CA ARG A 105 -24.50 15.09 9.30
C ARG A 105 -24.27 13.88 8.40
N PRO A 106 -23.14 13.15 8.54
CA PRO A 106 -22.90 11.96 7.74
C PRO A 106 -23.88 10.83 8.10
N ASP A 107 -24.27 10.02 7.10
CA ASP A 107 -25.01 8.78 7.35
C ASP A 107 -24.04 7.65 7.67
N LEU A 108 -23.82 7.42 8.96
CA LEU A 108 -22.90 6.38 9.44
C LEU A 108 -23.30 4.97 8.99
N ARG A 109 -24.55 4.73 8.56
CA ARG A 109 -24.96 3.43 7.99
C ARG A 109 -24.34 3.17 6.63
N ILE A 110 -23.98 4.25 5.91
CA ILE A 110 -23.34 4.18 4.58
C ILE A 110 -21.83 4.12 4.73
N VAL A 111 -21.25 4.93 5.62
CA VAL A 111 -19.78 5.07 5.74
C VAL A 111 -19.16 3.96 6.60
N SER A 112 -19.85 3.46 7.63
CA SER A 112 -19.31 2.41 8.51
C SER A 112 -18.89 1.14 7.74
N PRO A 113 -19.66 0.61 6.78
CA PRO A 113 -19.21 -0.52 5.96
C PRO A 113 -17.89 -0.28 5.22
N TRP A 114 -17.63 0.94 4.74
CA TRP A 114 -16.36 1.29 4.10
C TRP A 114 -15.22 1.33 5.11
N LEU A 115 -15.46 1.89 6.30
CA LEU A 115 -14.51 1.91 7.41
C LEU A 115 -14.18 0.49 7.90
N ASP A 116 -15.17 -0.39 7.99
CA ASP A 116 -14.98 -1.80 8.37
C ASP A 116 -14.16 -2.56 7.32
N GLN A 117 -14.45 -2.33 6.04
CA GLN A 117 -13.67 -2.92 4.95
C GLN A 117 -12.23 -2.40 4.94
N PHE A 118 -12.03 -1.10 5.17
CA PHE A 118 -10.70 -0.50 5.26
C PHE A 118 -9.88 -1.09 6.42
N SER A 119 -10.52 -1.29 7.58
CA SER A 119 -9.93 -1.97 8.74
C SER A 119 -9.54 -3.41 8.40
N SER A 120 -10.44 -4.17 7.78
CA SER A 120 -10.20 -5.55 7.34
C SER A 120 -9.00 -5.63 6.39
N MET A 121 -8.89 -4.69 5.46
CA MET A 121 -7.76 -4.61 4.54
C MET A 121 -6.45 -4.28 5.27
N ILE A 122 -6.40 -3.21 6.08
CA ILE A 122 -5.20 -2.86 6.85
C ILE A 122 -4.72 -4.02 7.74
N TRP A 123 -5.65 -4.78 8.33
CA TRP A 123 -5.31 -5.94 9.17
C TRP A 123 -4.58 -7.07 8.43
N LYS A 124 -4.65 -7.11 7.09
CA LYS A 124 -3.91 -8.07 6.26
C LYS A 124 -2.45 -7.69 6.07
N LEU A 125 -2.05 -6.46 6.41
CA LEU A 125 -0.66 -6.04 6.28
C LEU A 125 0.25 -6.87 7.19
N ASP A 126 1.29 -7.41 6.57
CA ASP A 126 2.37 -8.09 7.26
C ASP A 126 3.69 -7.37 6.94
N LYS A 127 4.63 -7.40 7.87
CA LYS A 127 5.97 -6.82 7.68
C LYS A 127 6.73 -7.46 6.51
N ASP A 128 6.36 -8.67 6.12
CA ASP A 128 6.92 -9.40 4.99
C ASP A 128 6.48 -8.82 3.64
N TYR A 129 5.50 -7.91 3.66
CA TYR A 129 4.99 -7.16 2.53
C TYR A 129 5.46 -5.69 2.53
N LEU A 130 6.30 -5.28 3.49
CA LEU A 130 6.82 -3.91 3.56
C LEU A 130 8.32 -3.88 3.31
N TYR A 131 8.73 -3.30 2.18
CA TYR A 131 10.13 -3.08 1.86
C TYR A 131 10.69 -1.81 2.49
N GLY A 132 11.98 -1.81 2.78
CA GLY A 132 12.65 -0.72 3.49
C GLY A 132 13.98 -0.32 2.87
N LYS A 133 14.86 0.22 3.71
CA LYS A 133 16.20 0.63 3.28
C LYS A 133 17.04 -0.56 2.80
N GLU A 134 16.85 -1.75 3.38
CA GLU A 134 17.58 -2.95 2.99
C GLU A 134 17.34 -3.29 1.52
N GLU A 135 16.08 -3.41 1.10
CA GLU A 135 15.74 -3.75 -0.29
C GLU A 135 16.16 -2.65 -1.27
N LYS A 136 16.04 -1.38 -0.87
CA LYS A 136 16.49 -0.21 -1.65
C LYS A 136 17.99 -0.24 -1.92
N GLU A 137 18.78 -0.46 -0.88
CA GLU A 137 20.22 -0.56 -1.04
C GLU A 137 20.61 -1.83 -1.81
N LEU A 138 19.89 -2.94 -1.62
CA LEU A 138 20.17 -4.19 -2.29
C LEU A 138 20.06 -4.08 -3.82
N VAL A 139 19.00 -3.46 -4.34
CA VAL A 139 18.84 -3.28 -5.80
C VAL A 139 19.96 -2.42 -6.38
N LYS A 140 20.48 -1.43 -5.63
CA LYS A 140 21.64 -0.63 -6.05
C LYS A 140 22.94 -1.41 -6.17
N HIS A 141 23.06 -2.55 -5.47
CA HIS A 141 24.20 -3.45 -5.61
C HIS A 141 24.12 -4.33 -6.87
N GLY A 142 23.05 -4.20 -7.66
CA GLY A 142 22.90 -4.82 -8.97
C GLY A 142 22.33 -6.25 -8.95
N ILE A 143 22.33 -6.86 -10.13
CA ILE A 143 21.60 -8.10 -10.39
C ILE A 143 22.04 -9.29 -9.52
N GLU A 144 23.32 -9.40 -9.18
CA GLU A 144 23.83 -10.52 -8.38
C GLU A 144 23.32 -10.50 -6.93
N ALA A 145 23.13 -9.29 -6.37
CA ALA A 145 22.54 -9.13 -5.05
C ALA A 145 21.05 -9.54 -5.06
N ILE A 146 20.31 -9.14 -6.09
CA ILE A 146 18.91 -9.54 -6.32
C ILE A 146 18.80 -11.06 -6.46
N ARG A 147 19.65 -11.67 -7.31
CA ARG A 147 19.70 -13.12 -7.53
C ARG A 147 19.93 -13.87 -6.23
N THR A 148 20.85 -13.40 -5.40
CA THR A 148 21.17 -14.03 -4.11
C THR A 148 19.96 -14.11 -3.19
N VAL A 149 19.12 -13.07 -3.16
CA VAL A 149 17.89 -13.07 -2.34
C VAL A 149 16.81 -13.96 -2.97
N LEU A 150 16.56 -13.83 -4.28
CA LEU A 150 15.51 -14.59 -4.96
C LEU A 150 15.77 -16.10 -4.95
N TYR A 151 17.03 -16.55 -4.96
CA TYR A 151 17.38 -17.96 -4.77
C TYR A 151 17.62 -18.37 -3.31
N GLY A 152 17.54 -17.43 -2.38
CA GLY A 152 17.66 -17.69 -0.95
C GLY A 152 16.49 -18.54 -0.41
N LYS A 153 16.59 -18.95 0.85
CA LYS A 153 15.51 -19.65 1.56
C LYS A 153 14.57 -18.72 2.33
N ASN A 154 14.87 -17.42 2.37
CA ASN A 154 14.11 -16.45 3.14
C ASN A 154 12.95 -15.92 2.31
N SER A 155 11.81 -16.61 2.37
CA SER A 155 10.54 -16.24 1.75
C SER A 155 10.22 -14.76 1.92
N SER A 156 10.24 -14.27 3.16
CA SER A 156 9.93 -12.88 3.50
C SER A 156 10.84 -11.88 2.79
N ALA A 157 12.14 -12.20 2.64
CA ALA A 157 13.07 -11.34 1.92
C ALA A 157 12.79 -11.32 0.41
N LYS A 158 12.41 -12.46 -0.18
CA LYS A 158 11.99 -12.52 -1.60
C LYS A 158 10.78 -11.63 -1.85
N LYS A 159 9.74 -11.76 -1.02
CA LYS A 159 8.50 -10.99 -1.15
C LYS A 159 8.75 -9.49 -1.06
N ARG A 160 9.46 -9.02 -0.02
CA ARG A 160 9.82 -7.60 0.09
C ARG A 160 10.63 -7.09 -1.10
N LEU A 161 11.58 -7.89 -1.59
CA LEU A 161 12.38 -7.50 -2.77
C LEU A 161 11.51 -7.36 -4.01
N LEU A 162 10.65 -8.34 -4.32
CA LEU A 162 9.73 -8.27 -5.45
C LEU A 162 8.79 -7.06 -5.34
N PHE A 163 8.35 -6.74 -4.13
CA PHE A 163 7.45 -5.59 -3.91
C PHE A 163 8.15 -4.26 -4.12
N TYR A 164 9.43 -4.17 -3.75
CA TYR A 164 10.23 -3.00 -4.05
C TYR A 164 10.54 -2.88 -5.55
N LEU A 165 10.76 -4.00 -6.24
CA LEU A 165 11.03 -4.00 -7.67
C LEU A 165 9.85 -3.43 -8.48
N ASP A 166 8.61 -3.64 -8.04
CA ASP A 166 7.44 -2.99 -8.64
C ASP A 166 7.58 -1.46 -8.66
N GLN A 167 7.91 -0.85 -7.52
CA GLN A 167 8.18 0.59 -7.44
C GLN A 167 9.41 0.99 -8.26
N TYR A 168 10.47 0.18 -8.22
CA TYR A 168 11.71 0.49 -8.92
C TYR A 168 11.54 0.49 -10.45
N LEU A 169 10.70 -0.40 -10.96
CA LEU A 169 10.42 -0.56 -12.38
C LEU A 169 9.36 0.41 -12.90
N ASP A 170 8.53 0.98 -12.02
CA ASP A 170 7.50 1.95 -12.40
C ASP A 170 8.14 3.19 -13.09
N PRO A 171 7.78 3.48 -14.36
CA PRO A 171 8.30 4.62 -15.12
C PRO A 171 8.11 5.98 -14.43
N PHE A 172 7.13 6.11 -13.54
CA PHE A 172 6.89 7.33 -12.77
C PHE A 172 8.14 7.79 -12.00
N TYR A 173 8.93 6.84 -11.47
CA TYR A 173 10.10 7.13 -10.65
C TYR A 173 11.38 7.37 -11.46
N GLN A 174 11.37 7.12 -12.77
CA GLN A 174 12.48 7.43 -13.69
C GLN A 174 13.83 6.84 -13.26
N ASN A 175 13.83 5.64 -12.66
CA ASN A 175 15.07 4.94 -12.31
C ASN A 175 15.84 4.52 -13.57
N ASP A 176 17.17 4.48 -13.48
CA ASP A 176 18.00 3.93 -14.55
C ASP A 176 17.94 2.40 -14.52
N LEU A 177 17.37 1.81 -15.57
CA LEU A 177 17.19 0.37 -15.74
C LEU A 177 18.17 -0.23 -16.75
N THR A 178 19.06 0.57 -17.36
CA THR A 178 19.86 0.17 -18.52
C THR A 178 20.67 -1.11 -18.28
N GLU A 179 21.30 -1.23 -17.12
CA GLU A 179 22.11 -2.39 -16.75
C GLU A 179 21.30 -3.52 -16.10
N LEU A 180 20.07 -3.24 -15.67
CA LEU A 180 19.27 -4.16 -14.86
C LEU A 180 18.14 -4.83 -15.63
N TYR A 181 17.57 -4.18 -16.64
CA TYR A 181 16.33 -4.58 -17.30
C TYR A 181 16.39 -6.02 -17.85
N GLU A 182 17.30 -6.29 -18.79
CA GLU A 182 17.44 -7.61 -19.42
C GLU A 182 17.87 -8.72 -18.43
N PRO A 183 18.86 -8.51 -17.56
CA PRO A 183 19.21 -9.50 -16.55
C PRO A 183 18.08 -9.80 -15.56
N LEU A 184 17.32 -8.79 -15.15
CA LEU A 184 16.19 -8.94 -14.23
C LEU A 184 15.02 -9.67 -14.88
N LYS A 185 14.69 -9.37 -16.14
CA LYS A 185 13.67 -10.09 -16.91
C LYS A 185 13.96 -11.59 -16.92
N LYS A 186 15.19 -11.99 -17.26
CA LYS A 186 15.61 -13.40 -17.25
C LYS A 186 15.53 -14.02 -15.87
N LEU A 187 15.99 -13.31 -14.84
CA LEU A 187 15.94 -13.78 -13.46
C LEU A 187 14.50 -14.01 -12.98
N LEU A 188 13.56 -13.10 -13.29
CA LEU A 188 12.16 -13.25 -12.92
C LEU A 188 11.50 -14.44 -13.64
N GLN A 189 11.82 -14.65 -14.93
CA GLN A 189 11.37 -15.84 -15.68
C GLN A 189 11.91 -17.14 -15.06
N GLU A 190 13.19 -17.16 -14.64
CA GLU A 190 13.78 -18.30 -13.92
C GLU A 190 13.08 -18.56 -12.58
N VAL A 191 12.75 -17.51 -11.82
CA VAL A 191 12.04 -17.61 -10.54
C VAL A 191 10.64 -18.21 -10.73
N MET A 192 9.90 -17.81 -11.77
CA MET A 192 8.58 -18.38 -12.06
C MET A 192 8.60 -19.90 -12.26
N ILE A 193 9.71 -20.44 -12.78
CA ILE A 193 9.87 -21.87 -13.08
C ILE A 193 10.44 -22.64 -11.88
N SER A 194 11.36 -22.03 -11.14
CA SER A 194 12.20 -22.71 -10.15
C SER A 194 11.73 -22.56 -8.71
N ASP A 195 11.00 -21.49 -8.38
CA ASP A 195 10.48 -21.28 -7.03
C ASP A 195 9.27 -22.19 -6.75
N ASN A 196 8.99 -22.44 -5.48
CA ASN A 196 7.86 -23.27 -5.03
C ASN A 196 6.83 -22.47 -4.23
N GLU A 197 7.09 -21.20 -3.97
CA GLU A 197 6.19 -20.33 -3.23
C GLU A 197 5.25 -19.59 -4.19
N ALA A 198 3.95 -19.91 -4.12
CA ALA A 198 2.95 -19.35 -5.04
C ALA A 198 2.94 -17.82 -5.05
N ASP A 199 3.07 -17.17 -3.88
CA ASP A 199 3.12 -15.71 -3.77
C ASP A 199 4.34 -15.12 -4.52
N VAL A 200 5.50 -15.77 -4.43
CA VAL A 200 6.74 -15.31 -5.09
C VAL A 200 6.59 -15.43 -6.61
N ILE A 201 6.02 -16.54 -7.08
CA ILE A 201 5.78 -16.78 -8.50
C ILE A 201 4.79 -15.77 -9.06
N GLU A 202 3.69 -15.52 -8.35
CA GLU A 202 2.63 -14.61 -8.79
C GLU A 202 3.12 -13.16 -8.90
N GLU A 203 3.96 -12.73 -7.96
CA GLU A 203 4.51 -11.39 -7.94
C GLU A 203 5.60 -11.23 -9.00
N ALA A 204 6.43 -12.24 -9.22
CA ALA A 204 7.37 -12.24 -10.36
C ALA A 204 6.63 -12.16 -11.72
N ARG A 205 5.52 -12.90 -11.86
CA ARG A 205 4.65 -12.84 -13.03
C ARG A 205 4.05 -11.44 -13.21
N HIS A 206 3.57 -10.83 -12.14
CA HIS A 206 3.02 -9.48 -12.16
C HIS A 206 4.06 -8.44 -12.65
N LEU A 207 5.30 -8.48 -12.14
CA LEU A 207 6.36 -7.57 -12.58
C LEU A 207 6.69 -7.72 -14.07
N LEU A 208 6.71 -8.96 -14.55
CA LEU A 208 6.90 -9.23 -15.98
C LEU A 208 5.74 -8.64 -16.78
N GLU A 209 4.49 -9.00 -16.47
CA GLU A 209 3.32 -8.51 -17.21
C GLU A 209 3.17 -6.98 -17.18
N ALA A 210 3.51 -6.33 -16.07
CA ALA A 210 3.35 -4.90 -15.90
C ALA A 210 4.44 -4.08 -16.57
N TYR A 211 5.69 -4.53 -16.54
CA TYR A 211 6.85 -3.71 -16.93
C TYR A 211 7.75 -4.32 -18.00
N MET A 212 7.63 -5.62 -18.30
CA MET A 212 8.57 -6.33 -19.15
C MET A 212 7.84 -7.22 -20.16
N GLU A 213 7.82 -6.84 -21.43
CA GLU A 213 7.16 -7.61 -22.49
C GLU A 213 7.52 -9.11 -22.41
N MET A 214 6.51 -9.96 -22.22
CA MET A 214 6.68 -11.42 -22.26
C MET A 214 6.84 -11.84 -23.72
N GLU A 215 8.01 -12.38 -24.07
CA GLU A 215 8.27 -12.99 -25.39
C GLU A 215 7.77 -14.44 -25.45
#